data_AF-A0A6G0WN95-F1
#
_entry.id   AF-A0A6G0WN95-F1
#
_cell.length_a   1.000
_cell.length_b   1.000
_cell.length_c   1.000
_cell.angle_alpha   90.00
_cell.angle_beta   90.00
_cell.angle_gamma   90.00
#
_symmetry.space_group_name_H-M   'P 1'
#
loop_
_entity.id
_entity.type
_entity.pdbx_description
1 polymer ?
#
loop_
_entity_poly.entity_id
_entity_poly.type
_entity_poly.pdbx_seq_one_letter_code
_entity_poly.pdbx_strand_id
1 'polypeptide(L)'
;MVFAPPHETFSPQIMRALDMILADIPTEHTIHYTRGLTQIRSFMKNTHRAATTFEDMVARESAVWQEHFEKAKRAKDAMATPRPMLDFLPNVVGIDIRVHSRGRPDDAIYNASEYARKYLPRGNYIAEWSLADGRKLYFPMVRAYPKFTGHEDDGELLEDGDSTSNEALSKYFTEPASNTVAVISTVKENGEAAHLAVLKLADGTFVFLVGSKNVHMAIRNEADIEPACQVGVTIPGSNPFAGAKAVAHGIMRMLNALEPEKRLLFCEFLWQTRLTASFELLCPGHQHVELLDVPHDTPVLFGYSLPCMQSMEGAEICVNPLVGYAFSRFCGVRTVQFDVVPYTGLEFKAVLHAIKSGYQTEGKVNLYVNGAGNVIGLQKYKTAWYVSLRAIREKAKSFLSSVLGKKQLPVAQALVESHDGIKKRFRAIQKFLQLSDASVQQYCALGQAFVTYIAQVRLANCGDSEPAMKVVQHDVTDLFPVVWQAFLASTGANDRIDCSS
;
A
#
# COMPACT_ATOMS: atom_id res chain seq x y z
N MET A 1 32.38 12.41 5.43
CA MET A 1 31.43 11.96 4.39
C MET A 1 30.46 11.00 5.06
N VAL A 2 29.15 11.27 5.01
CA VAL A 2 28.16 10.53 5.84
C VAL A 2 27.74 9.20 5.21
N PHE A 3 27.64 9.14 3.88
CA PHE A 3 27.11 7.98 3.15
C PHE A 3 28.19 7.20 2.38
N ALA A 4 28.00 5.89 2.25
CA ALA A 4 28.82 5.03 1.41
C ALA A 4 28.66 5.37 -0.09
N PRO A 5 29.72 5.20 -0.91
CA PRO A 5 29.65 5.46 -2.35
C PRO A 5 28.68 4.49 -3.05
N PRO A 6 28.03 4.93 -4.14
CA PRO A 6 27.10 4.08 -4.88
C PRO A 6 27.82 3.01 -5.71
N HIS A 7 27.10 1.96 -6.09
CA HIS A 7 27.63 0.89 -6.96
C HIS A 7 26.91 0.87 -8.31
N GLU A 8 27.64 0.96 -9.41
CA GLU A 8 27.06 0.86 -10.77
C GLU A 8 26.58 -0.55 -11.11
N THR A 9 27.12 -1.56 -10.44
CA THR A 9 26.80 -2.98 -10.65
C THR A 9 26.58 -3.68 -9.31
N PHE A 10 25.88 -4.81 -9.35
CA PHE A 10 25.67 -5.64 -8.18
C PHE A 10 26.99 -6.19 -7.63
N SER A 11 27.08 -6.31 -6.31
CA SER A 11 28.19 -7.04 -5.69
C SER A 11 28.21 -8.52 -6.13
N PRO A 12 29.38 -9.19 -6.08
CA PRO A 12 29.50 -10.59 -6.46
C PRO A 12 28.53 -11.52 -5.71
N GLN A 13 28.20 -11.21 -4.45
CA GLN A 13 27.28 -11.98 -3.62
C GLN A 13 25.84 -11.90 -4.16
N ILE A 14 25.39 -10.70 -4.53
CA ILE A 14 24.05 -10.49 -5.11
C ILE A 14 23.99 -11.13 -6.50
N MET A 15 25.02 -10.97 -7.32
CA MET A 15 25.10 -11.61 -8.64
C MET A 15 24.95 -13.12 -8.54
N ARG A 16 25.71 -13.78 -7.65
CA ARG A 16 25.60 -15.22 -7.44
C ARG A 16 24.20 -15.65 -7.03
N ALA A 17 23.56 -14.91 -6.13
CA ALA A 17 22.19 -15.22 -5.71
C ALA A 17 21.19 -15.06 -6.87
N LEU A 18 21.33 -14.00 -7.68
CA LEU A 18 20.50 -13.79 -8.87
C LEU A 18 20.73 -14.88 -9.91
N ASP A 19 21.97 -15.29 -10.16
CA ASP A 19 22.30 -16.35 -11.12
C ASP A 19 21.69 -17.69 -10.70
N MET A 20 21.74 -18.02 -9.40
CA MET A 20 21.04 -19.20 -8.85
C MET A 20 19.53 -19.12 -9.06
N ILE A 21 18.93 -17.96 -8.77
CA ILE A 21 17.49 -17.76 -8.97
C ILE A 21 17.10 -17.93 -10.44
N LEU A 22 17.86 -17.32 -11.35
CA LEU A 22 17.59 -17.35 -12.79
C LEU A 22 17.78 -18.73 -13.40
N ALA A 23 18.61 -19.60 -12.80
CA ALA A 23 18.80 -20.97 -13.26
C ALA A 23 17.54 -21.84 -13.07
N ASP A 24 16.70 -21.51 -12.07
CA ASP A 24 15.56 -22.32 -11.65
C ASP A 24 14.19 -21.73 -12.08
N ILE A 25 14.17 -20.69 -12.92
CA ILE A 25 12.90 -20.04 -13.31
C ILE A 25 12.10 -20.88 -14.32
N PRO A 26 10.76 -20.90 -14.21
CA PRO A 26 9.91 -21.46 -15.25
C PRO A 26 10.12 -20.74 -16.59
N THR A 27 10.18 -21.51 -17.68
CA THR A 27 10.50 -20.97 -19.02
C THR A 27 9.46 -19.93 -19.44
N GLU A 28 8.19 -20.19 -19.17
CA GLU A 28 7.04 -19.31 -19.41
C GLU A 28 7.13 -17.95 -18.68
N HIS A 29 7.89 -17.87 -17.58
CA HIS A 29 8.07 -16.63 -16.81
C HIS A 29 9.38 -15.90 -17.13
N THR A 30 10.23 -16.46 -17.98
CA THR A 30 11.60 -15.97 -18.21
C THR A 30 11.66 -14.50 -18.59
N ILE A 31 10.72 -14.04 -19.43
CA ILE A 31 10.64 -12.63 -19.85
C ILE A 31 10.45 -11.68 -18.66
N HIS A 32 9.65 -12.07 -17.67
CA HIS A 32 9.35 -11.22 -16.53
C HIS A 32 10.55 -11.06 -15.58
N TYR A 33 11.24 -12.16 -15.31
CA TYR A 33 12.46 -12.16 -14.49
C TYR A 33 13.59 -11.38 -15.16
N THR A 34 13.85 -11.66 -16.44
CA THR A 34 14.92 -10.99 -17.20
C THR A 34 14.62 -9.50 -17.39
N ARG A 35 13.35 -9.13 -17.61
CA ARG A 35 12.97 -7.72 -17.75
C ARG A 35 13.14 -6.95 -16.45
N GLY A 36 12.67 -7.48 -15.31
CA GLY A 36 12.85 -6.85 -14.01
C GLY A 36 14.33 -6.61 -13.69
N LEU A 37 15.18 -7.62 -13.95
CA LEU A 37 16.62 -7.51 -13.72
C LEU A 37 17.27 -6.46 -14.63
N THR A 38 16.86 -6.42 -15.90
CA THR A 38 17.33 -5.43 -16.88
C THR A 38 16.96 -4.02 -16.45
N GLN A 39 15.73 -3.80 -15.98
CA GLN A 39 15.28 -2.49 -15.47
C GLN A 39 16.14 -2.03 -14.29
N ILE A 40 16.39 -2.91 -13.31
CA ILE A 40 17.21 -2.59 -12.14
C ILE A 40 18.66 -2.27 -12.55
N ARG A 41 19.27 -3.09 -13.42
CA ARG A 41 20.64 -2.85 -13.92
C ARG A 41 20.75 -1.55 -14.70
N SER A 42 19.77 -1.26 -15.57
CA SER A 42 19.71 -0.01 -16.32
C SER A 42 19.62 1.19 -15.37
N PHE A 43 18.83 1.09 -14.31
CA PHE A 43 18.79 2.12 -13.27
C PHE A 43 20.13 2.33 -12.59
N MET A 44 20.74 1.26 -12.07
CA MET A 44 22.05 1.37 -11.40
C MET A 44 23.09 1.98 -12.35
N LYS A 45 23.14 1.52 -13.60
CA LYS A 45 24.07 2.02 -14.60
C LYS A 45 23.83 3.49 -14.93
N ASN A 46 22.58 3.96 -15.01
CA ASN A 46 22.28 5.34 -15.41
C ASN A 46 22.43 6.31 -14.24
N THR A 47 21.92 5.95 -13.07
CA THR A 47 21.87 6.81 -11.89
C THR A 47 23.23 6.85 -11.18
N HIS A 48 23.94 5.73 -11.10
CA HIS A 48 25.21 5.66 -10.36
C HIS A 48 26.44 5.92 -11.25
N ARG A 49 26.27 6.05 -12.57
CA ARG A 49 27.36 6.16 -13.56
C ARG A 49 28.42 7.19 -13.18
N ALA A 50 29.70 6.87 -13.16
CA ALA A 50 30.78 7.80 -12.91
C ALA A 50 30.65 8.61 -11.60
N ALA A 51 29.80 8.18 -10.65
CA ALA A 51 29.69 8.83 -9.35
C ALA A 51 30.72 8.21 -8.40
N THR A 52 31.72 8.99 -8.01
CA THR A 52 32.75 8.53 -7.06
C THR A 52 32.28 8.61 -5.61
N THR A 53 31.30 9.46 -5.32
CA THR A 53 30.71 9.65 -4.01
C THR A 53 29.19 9.64 -4.08
N PHE A 54 28.53 9.43 -2.94
CA PHE A 54 27.07 9.57 -2.84
C PHE A 54 26.62 11.01 -3.15
N GLU A 55 27.44 11.99 -2.77
CA GLU A 55 27.18 13.40 -3.05
C GLU A 55 27.16 13.68 -4.56
N ASP A 56 28.15 13.19 -5.31
CA ASP A 56 28.22 13.34 -6.77
C ASP A 56 26.98 12.77 -7.47
N MET A 57 26.51 11.62 -6.98
CA MET A 57 25.32 10.95 -7.50
C MET A 57 24.07 11.82 -7.27
N VAL A 58 23.86 12.26 -6.02
CA VAL A 58 22.70 13.06 -5.64
C VAL A 58 22.68 14.43 -6.32
N ALA A 59 23.84 15.09 -6.43
CA ALA A 59 23.95 16.44 -6.96
C ALA A 59 23.39 16.57 -8.39
N ARG A 60 23.43 15.50 -9.20
CA ARG A 60 22.96 15.48 -10.59
C ARG A 60 21.46 15.68 -10.73
N GLU A 61 20.68 15.11 -9.83
CA GLU A 61 19.21 15.20 -9.86
C GLU A 61 18.66 16.16 -8.80
N SER A 62 19.52 16.71 -7.95
CA SER A 62 19.12 17.55 -6.81
C SER A 62 18.21 18.72 -7.20
N ALA A 63 18.48 19.38 -8.33
CA ALA A 63 17.65 20.49 -8.80
C ALA A 63 16.21 20.05 -9.13
N VAL A 64 16.03 18.85 -9.71
CA VAL A 64 14.71 18.29 -10.06
C VAL A 64 13.91 17.97 -8.79
N TRP A 65 14.58 17.40 -7.78
CA TRP A 65 13.95 17.09 -6.49
C TRP A 65 13.60 18.36 -5.70
N GLN A 66 14.45 19.38 -5.76
CA GLN A 66 14.16 20.69 -5.17
C GLN A 66 12.95 21.35 -5.84
N GLU A 67 12.87 21.32 -7.17
CA GLU A 67 11.72 21.86 -7.90
C GLU A 67 10.43 21.15 -7.50
N HIS A 68 10.46 19.81 -7.39
CA HIS A 68 9.33 19.01 -6.92
C HIS A 68 8.86 19.41 -5.52
N PHE A 69 9.80 19.59 -4.58
CA PHE A 69 9.49 20.05 -3.24
C PHE A 69 8.84 21.44 -3.22
N GLU A 70 9.43 22.41 -3.93
CA GLU A 70 8.91 23.78 -3.99
C GLU A 70 7.57 23.87 -4.73
N LYS A 71 7.34 23.00 -5.72
CA LYS A 71 6.03 22.86 -6.35
C LYS A 71 5.00 22.28 -5.38
N ALA A 72 5.33 21.21 -4.66
CA ALA A 72 4.43 20.60 -3.69
C ALA A 72 4.05 21.55 -2.55
N LYS A 73 4.95 22.41 -2.09
CA LYS A 73 4.66 23.44 -1.07
C LYS A 73 3.63 24.47 -1.51
N ARG A 74 3.61 24.80 -2.81
CA ARG A 74 2.72 25.83 -3.40
C ARG A 74 1.41 25.25 -3.93
N ALA A 75 1.38 23.95 -4.20
CA ALA A 75 0.22 23.27 -4.76
C ALA A 75 -0.94 23.21 -3.73
N LYS A 76 -2.17 23.40 -4.20
CA LYS A 76 -3.39 23.38 -3.36
C LYS A 76 -3.85 21.94 -3.03
N ASP A 77 -3.30 20.98 -3.74
CA ASP A 77 -3.64 19.56 -3.73
C ASP A 77 -2.49 18.68 -3.24
N ALA A 78 -1.42 19.29 -2.70
CA ALA A 78 -0.29 18.58 -2.10
C ALA A 78 0.07 19.19 -0.75
N MET A 79 0.79 18.41 0.05
CA MET A 79 1.40 18.87 1.29
C MET A 79 2.80 18.28 1.39
N ALA A 80 3.76 19.13 1.74
CA ALA A 80 5.13 18.72 2.06
C ALA A 80 5.38 19.00 3.56
N THR A 81 5.79 17.98 4.31
CA THR A 81 6.00 18.08 5.76
C THR A 81 7.43 17.70 6.10
N PRO A 82 8.26 18.67 6.55
CA PRO A 82 9.58 18.38 7.08
C PRO A 82 9.53 17.51 8.34
N ARG A 83 10.49 16.62 8.47
CA ARG A 83 10.68 15.63 9.53
C ARG A 83 12.13 15.73 10.01
N PRO A 84 12.36 16.24 11.23
CA PRO A 84 13.66 16.14 11.87
C PRO A 84 14.13 14.69 11.93
N MET A 85 15.43 14.48 11.74
CA MET A 85 16.07 13.17 11.84
C MET A 85 16.84 13.06 13.15
N LEU A 86 17.20 11.83 13.52
CA LEU A 86 18.08 11.56 14.64
C LEU A 86 19.54 11.91 14.32
N ASP A 87 20.36 12.07 15.36
CA ASP A 87 21.73 12.60 15.27
C ASP A 87 22.70 11.77 14.44
N PHE A 88 22.36 10.53 14.07
CA PHE A 88 23.15 9.76 13.12
C PHE A 88 23.02 10.29 11.67
N LEU A 89 22.12 11.25 11.42
CA LEU A 89 21.97 12.04 10.19
C LEU A 89 21.85 13.55 10.50
N PRO A 90 22.86 14.18 11.11
CA PRO A 90 22.72 15.47 11.80
C PRO A 90 22.49 16.68 10.88
N ASN A 91 22.61 16.52 9.55
CA ASN A 91 22.40 17.58 8.55
C ASN A 91 21.37 17.19 7.49
N VAL A 92 20.56 16.17 7.75
CA VAL A 92 19.53 15.70 6.83
C VAL A 92 18.16 15.92 7.46
N VAL A 93 17.26 16.52 6.69
CA VAL A 93 15.84 16.67 7.04
C VAL A 93 15.04 15.81 6.08
N GLY A 94 14.19 14.94 6.61
CA GLY A 94 13.23 14.20 5.80
C GLY A 94 12.05 15.07 5.42
N ILE A 95 11.43 14.80 4.28
CA ILE A 95 10.27 15.55 3.81
C ILE A 95 9.26 14.56 3.24
N ASP A 96 8.16 14.35 3.96
CA ASP A 96 7.02 13.60 3.44
C ASP A 96 6.23 14.51 2.48
N ILE A 97 6.05 14.07 1.24
CA ILE A 97 5.23 14.77 0.25
C ILE A 97 4.03 13.90 -0.09
N ARG A 98 2.81 14.42 0.07
CA ARG A 98 1.59 13.65 -0.20
C ARG A 98 0.52 14.50 -0.86
N VAL A 99 -0.45 13.84 -1.48
CA VAL A 99 -1.70 14.50 -1.86
C VAL A 99 -2.41 15.00 -0.59
N HIS A 100 -2.94 16.21 -0.67
CA HIS A 100 -3.71 16.79 0.42
C HIS A 100 -4.59 17.91 -0.10
N SER A 101 -5.89 17.82 0.14
CA SER A 101 -6.79 18.96 -0.03
C SER A 101 -7.90 18.88 1.02
N ARG A 102 -8.22 20.02 1.64
CA ARG A 102 -9.19 20.07 2.73
C ARG A 102 -10.56 19.62 2.23
N GLY A 103 -11.12 18.58 2.85
CA GLY A 103 -12.47 18.09 2.56
C GLY A 103 -12.63 17.34 1.24
N ARG A 104 -11.53 16.97 0.56
CA ARG A 104 -11.60 16.16 -0.67
C ARG A 104 -10.90 14.81 -0.46
N PRO A 105 -11.47 13.71 -0.97
CA PRO A 105 -10.81 12.42 -0.97
C PRO A 105 -9.62 12.44 -1.93
N ASP A 106 -8.60 11.62 -1.63
CA ASP A 106 -7.40 11.51 -2.45
C ASP A 106 -7.73 11.11 -3.90
N ASP A 107 -8.71 10.23 -4.12
CA ASP A 107 -9.08 9.74 -5.45
C ASP A 107 -9.55 10.88 -6.37
N ALA A 108 -10.35 11.81 -5.85
CA ALA A 108 -10.77 13.00 -6.59
C ALA A 108 -9.57 13.88 -6.99
N ILE A 109 -8.55 13.98 -6.13
CA ILE A 109 -7.32 14.73 -6.43
C ILE A 109 -6.55 14.05 -7.57
N TYR A 110 -6.31 12.75 -7.47
CA TYR A 110 -5.59 12.00 -8.51
C TYR A 110 -6.34 12.02 -9.85
N ASN A 111 -7.67 11.96 -9.86
CA ASN A 111 -8.45 12.05 -11.09
C ASN A 111 -8.32 13.42 -11.76
N ALA A 112 -8.29 14.50 -10.98
CA ALA A 112 -8.22 15.87 -11.49
C ALA A 112 -6.80 16.35 -11.85
N SER A 113 -5.75 15.80 -11.21
CA SER A 113 -4.39 16.36 -11.26
C SER A 113 -3.40 15.40 -11.91
N GLU A 114 -2.93 15.71 -13.13
CA GLU A 114 -1.84 14.97 -13.77
C GLU A 114 -0.54 15.03 -12.94
N TYR A 115 -0.28 16.18 -12.32
CA TYR A 115 0.84 16.33 -11.41
C TYR A 115 0.79 15.33 -10.25
N ALA A 116 -0.39 15.14 -9.64
CA ALA A 116 -0.55 14.15 -8.58
C ALA A 116 -0.29 12.73 -9.10
N ARG A 117 -0.90 12.34 -10.23
CA ARG A 117 -0.69 10.99 -10.81
C ARG A 117 0.77 10.69 -11.12
N LYS A 118 1.49 11.66 -11.69
CA LYS A 118 2.87 11.47 -12.15
C LYS A 118 3.91 11.60 -11.04
N TYR A 119 3.71 12.52 -10.09
CA TYR A 119 4.79 12.93 -9.19
C TYR A 119 4.49 12.72 -7.70
N LEU A 120 3.26 12.37 -7.33
CA LEU A 120 2.85 12.12 -5.94
C LEU A 120 2.47 10.64 -5.74
N PRO A 121 3.44 9.70 -5.73
CA PRO A 121 3.15 8.33 -5.38
C PRO A 121 2.67 8.22 -3.92
N ARG A 122 2.02 7.10 -3.60
CA ARG A 122 1.49 6.83 -2.26
C ARG A 122 2.58 6.30 -1.33
N GLY A 123 3.51 7.19 -0.99
CA GLY A 123 4.73 6.88 -0.23
C GLY A 123 5.89 7.64 -0.85
N ASN A 124 5.97 8.95 -0.58
CA ASN A 124 6.95 9.83 -1.22
C ASN A 124 7.69 10.61 -0.15
N TYR A 125 8.92 10.19 0.13
CA TYR A 125 9.78 10.72 1.17
C TYR A 125 11.11 11.13 0.53
N ILE A 126 11.47 12.40 0.63
CA ILE A 126 12.74 12.92 0.10
C ILE A 126 13.56 13.50 1.24
N ALA A 127 14.85 13.69 1.00
CA ALA A 127 15.78 14.37 1.90
C ALA A 127 16.11 15.76 1.39
N GLU A 128 16.26 16.71 2.32
CA GLU A 128 17.10 17.90 2.17
C GLU A 128 18.38 17.66 2.98
N TRP A 129 19.54 17.67 2.34
CA TRP A 129 20.84 17.46 2.95
C TRP A 129 21.69 18.73 2.85
N SER A 130 22.01 19.31 4.00
CA SER A 130 22.90 20.47 4.10
C SER A 130 24.36 20.02 4.18
N LEU A 131 25.16 20.47 3.22
CA LEU A 131 26.59 20.19 3.15
C LEU A 131 27.39 21.24 3.95
N ALA A 132 28.62 20.87 4.33
CA ALA A 132 29.51 21.74 5.10
C ALA A 132 29.91 23.03 4.35
N ASP A 133 29.88 23.01 3.02
CA ASP A 133 30.15 24.15 2.15
C ASP A 133 28.92 25.07 1.95
N GLY A 134 27.82 24.79 2.64
CA GLY A 134 26.58 25.57 2.59
C GLY A 134 25.62 25.18 1.45
N ARG A 135 26.00 24.26 0.55
CA ARG A 135 25.06 23.74 -0.45
C ARG A 135 23.96 22.90 0.20
N LYS A 136 22.79 22.91 -0.43
CA LYS A 136 21.66 22.02 -0.09
C LYS A 136 21.40 21.08 -1.24
N LEU A 137 21.39 19.78 -0.95
CA LEU A 137 21.07 18.74 -1.91
C LEU A 137 19.72 18.09 -1.59
N TYR A 138 18.96 17.75 -2.62
CA TYR A 138 17.67 17.08 -2.49
C TYR A 138 17.70 15.72 -3.18
N PHE A 139 17.19 14.68 -2.54
CA PHE A 139 17.18 13.35 -3.14
C PHE A 139 16.07 12.46 -2.58
N PRO A 140 15.64 11.44 -3.32
CA PRO A 140 14.61 10.53 -2.88
C PRO A 140 15.15 9.54 -1.86
N MET A 141 14.39 9.37 -0.78
CA MET A 141 14.62 8.36 0.23
C MET A 141 13.67 7.19 0.04
N VAL A 142 12.37 7.45 -0.10
CA VAL A 142 11.33 6.47 -0.41
C VAL A 142 10.47 7.00 -1.55
N ARG A 143 10.23 6.16 -2.54
CA ARG A 143 9.28 6.45 -3.63
C ARG A 143 8.53 5.18 -3.97
N ALA A 144 7.38 4.99 -3.35
CA ALA A 144 6.48 3.86 -3.53
C ALA A 144 5.73 3.94 -4.87
N TYR A 145 4.75 3.06 -5.05
CA TYR A 145 3.99 2.96 -6.30
C TYR A 145 3.16 4.24 -6.55
N PRO A 146 2.97 4.62 -7.83
CA PRO A 146 1.99 5.63 -8.18
C PRO A 146 0.58 5.18 -7.76
N LYS A 147 -0.34 6.13 -7.65
CA LYS A 147 -1.75 5.77 -7.43
C LYS A 147 -2.25 4.96 -8.62
N PHE A 148 -2.84 3.80 -8.35
CA PHE A 148 -3.62 3.02 -9.30
C PHE A 148 -5.08 2.92 -8.83
N THR A 149 -5.98 2.62 -9.76
CA THR A 149 -7.43 2.60 -9.54
C THR A 149 -8.01 1.19 -9.65
N GLY A 150 -9.28 1.02 -9.29
CA GLY A 150 -10.06 -0.21 -9.50
C GLY A 150 -11.45 0.14 -10.05
N HIS A 151 -12.12 -0.83 -10.67
CA HIS A 151 -13.49 -0.63 -11.19
C HIS A 151 -14.52 -0.30 -10.10
N GLU A 152 -14.22 -0.64 -8.84
CA GLU A 152 -15.22 -0.81 -7.77
C GLU A 152 -15.01 0.13 -6.57
N ASP A 153 -14.11 1.12 -6.68
CA ASP A 153 -14.00 2.14 -5.64
C ASP A 153 -15.18 3.11 -5.74
N ASP A 154 -16.17 2.88 -4.88
CA ASP A 154 -17.25 3.80 -4.51
C ASP A 154 -18.19 4.27 -5.62
N GLY A 155 -18.16 3.64 -6.80
CA GLY A 155 -19.12 3.90 -7.89
C GLY A 155 -18.86 5.19 -8.67
N GLU A 156 -17.72 5.86 -8.45
CA GLU A 156 -17.40 7.14 -9.13
C GLU A 156 -17.05 6.99 -10.62
N LEU A 157 -16.77 5.77 -11.10
CA LEU A 157 -16.38 5.51 -12.49
C LEU A 157 -17.55 5.06 -13.40
N LEU A 158 -18.78 4.96 -12.86
CA LEU A 158 -19.94 4.41 -13.57
C LEU A 158 -21.03 5.45 -13.88
N GLU A 159 -20.73 6.75 -13.76
CA GLU A 159 -21.60 7.75 -14.37
C GLU A 159 -21.33 7.79 -15.88
N ASP A 160 -22.25 7.15 -16.61
CA ASP A 160 -22.51 7.16 -18.04
C ASP A 160 -21.62 6.30 -18.96
N GLY A 161 -22.29 5.66 -19.94
CA GLY A 161 -21.89 4.41 -20.59
C GLY A 161 -20.59 4.43 -21.39
N ASP A 162 -19.90 3.28 -21.34
CA ASP A 162 -18.83 2.70 -22.19
C ASP A 162 -17.64 3.54 -22.70
N SER A 163 -17.73 4.87 -22.78
CA SER A 163 -16.65 5.75 -23.26
C SER A 163 -15.90 6.45 -22.12
N THR A 164 -16.60 6.95 -21.09
CA THR A 164 -16.02 7.72 -19.97
C THR A 164 -15.24 6.87 -18.98
N SER A 165 -15.68 5.63 -18.71
CA SER A 165 -14.99 4.69 -17.82
C SER A 165 -13.65 4.20 -18.38
N ASN A 166 -13.59 3.97 -19.70
CA ASN A 166 -12.37 3.64 -20.43
C ASN A 166 -11.38 4.80 -20.43
N GLU A 167 -11.85 6.05 -20.55
CA GLU A 167 -10.99 7.24 -20.49
C GLU A 167 -10.43 7.50 -19.07
N ALA A 168 -11.19 7.19 -18.03
CA ALA A 168 -10.71 7.32 -16.65
C ALA A 168 -9.65 6.25 -16.31
N LEU A 169 -9.82 5.02 -16.80
CA LEU A 169 -8.87 3.92 -16.61
C LEU A 169 -7.57 4.13 -17.39
N SER A 170 -7.67 4.64 -18.63
CA SER A 170 -6.49 4.88 -19.47
C SER A 170 -5.49 5.87 -18.84
N LYS A 171 -5.95 6.77 -17.97
CA LYS A 171 -5.08 7.71 -17.20
C LYS A 171 -4.09 7.01 -16.26
N TYR A 172 -4.33 5.75 -15.93
CA TYR A 172 -3.49 4.93 -15.05
C TYR A 172 -2.66 3.89 -15.81
N PHE A 173 -2.72 3.91 -17.14
CA PHE A 173 -1.90 3.09 -18.02
C PHE A 173 -0.89 3.96 -18.75
N THR A 174 0.30 3.42 -19.00
CA THR A 174 1.35 4.07 -19.79
C THR A 174 1.24 3.75 -21.28
N GLU A 175 0.52 2.68 -21.62
CA GLU A 175 0.21 2.23 -22.97
C GLU A 175 -1.26 1.77 -23.05
N PRO A 176 -1.89 1.72 -24.24
CA PRO A 176 -3.21 1.13 -24.39
C PRO A 176 -3.31 -0.27 -23.78
N ALA A 177 -4.37 -0.55 -23.03
CA ALA A 177 -4.59 -1.86 -22.40
C ALA A 177 -4.62 -3.02 -23.43
N SER A 178 -4.91 -2.74 -24.70
CA SER A 178 -4.82 -3.68 -25.82
C SER A 178 -3.41 -4.21 -26.10
N ASN A 179 -2.36 -3.55 -25.60
CA ASN A 179 -0.97 -4.00 -25.71
C ASN A 179 -0.61 -5.07 -24.67
N THR A 180 -1.52 -5.38 -23.74
CA THR A 180 -1.31 -6.41 -22.72
C THR A 180 -1.24 -7.79 -23.35
N VAL A 181 -0.20 -8.56 -23.03
CA VAL A 181 -0.04 -9.97 -23.42
C VAL A 181 -0.20 -10.92 -22.24
N ALA A 182 0.08 -10.45 -21.02
CA ALA A 182 -0.01 -11.21 -19.79
C ALA A 182 -0.42 -10.31 -18.63
N VAL A 183 -0.99 -10.91 -17.59
CA VAL A 183 -1.34 -10.24 -16.34
C VAL A 183 -0.68 -11.00 -15.19
N ILE A 184 0.11 -10.28 -14.39
CA ILE A 184 0.59 -10.78 -13.11
C ILE A 184 -0.49 -10.43 -12.08
N SER A 185 -1.25 -11.42 -11.63
CA SER A 185 -2.34 -11.25 -10.67
C SER A 185 -1.85 -11.58 -9.27
N THR A 186 -1.72 -10.59 -8.39
CA THR A 186 -1.27 -10.78 -7.01
C THR A 186 -2.44 -10.80 -6.05
N VAL A 187 -2.34 -11.58 -4.96
CA VAL A 187 -3.26 -11.47 -3.84
C VAL A 187 -3.23 -10.05 -3.31
N LYS A 188 -4.41 -9.43 -3.20
CA LYS A 188 -4.55 -8.16 -2.49
C LYS A 188 -4.69 -8.46 -1.00
N GLU A 189 -3.55 -8.48 -0.32
CA GLU A 189 -3.50 -8.58 1.14
C GLU A 189 -4.33 -7.45 1.80
N ASN A 190 -4.93 -7.73 2.96
CA ASN A 190 -5.80 -6.78 3.68
C ASN A 190 -5.10 -6.24 4.93
N GLY A 191 -4.25 -5.22 4.75
CA GLY A 191 -3.49 -4.62 5.83
C GLY A 191 -3.23 -3.12 5.63
N GLU A 192 -2.08 -2.67 6.13
CA GLU A 192 -1.64 -1.28 6.03
C GLU A 192 -0.45 -1.15 5.07
N ALA A 193 -0.46 -0.14 4.21
CA ALA A 193 0.66 0.12 3.30
C ALA A 193 1.95 0.43 4.10
N ALA A 194 3.03 -0.28 3.77
CA ALA A 194 4.32 -0.20 4.42
C ALA A 194 5.44 -0.08 3.38
N HIS A 195 6.47 0.72 3.67
CA HIS A 195 7.61 0.91 2.79
C HIS A 195 8.92 0.68 3.52
N LEU A 196 9.90 0.16 2.77
CA LEU A 196 11.28 0.03 3.21
C LEU A 196 12.22 0.46 2.06
N ALA A 197 13.13 1.38 2.35
CA ALA A 197 14.32 1.61 1.55
C ALA A 197 15.55 1.62 2.47
N VAL A 198 16.75 1.43 1.89
CA VAL A 198 17.99 1.33 2.67
C VAL A 198 19.03 2.32 2.16
N LEU A 199 19.56 3.14 3.07
CA LEU A 199 20.80 3.88 2.88
C LEU A 199 21.93 3.14 3.62
N LYS A 200 23.17 3.46 3.27
CA LYS A 200 24.35 2.96 3.98
C LYS A 200 25.28 4.11 4.30
N LEU A 201 25.70 4.20 5.55
CA LEU A 201 26.68 5.16 6.01
C LEU A 201 28.09 4.74 5.59
N ALA A 202 29.04 5.68 5.61
CA ALA A 202 30.42 5.44 5.20
C ALA A 202 31.15 4.40 6.09
N ASP A 203 30.70 4.21 7.33
CA ASP A 203 31.19 3.19 8.26
C ASP A 203 30.60 1.78 7.99
N GLY A 204 29.72 1.68 7.00
CA GLY A 204 29.04 0.44 6.63
C GLY A 204 27.70 0.21 7.33
N THR A 205 27.30 1.07 8.27
CA THR A 205 26.03 0.96 8.99
C THR A 205 24.84 1.18 8.05
N PHE A 206 23.84 0.32 8.11
CA PHE A 206 22.58 0.52 7.38
C PHE A 206 21.68 1.52 8.09
N VAL A 207 21.00 2.36 7.29
CA VAL A 207 19.90 3.22 7.73
C VAL A 207 18.65 2.77 6.98
N PHE A 208 17.66 2.33 7.74
CA PHE A 208 16.36 1.90 7.24
C PHE A 208 15.42 3.10 7.17
N LEU A 209 14.85 3.31 6.00
CA LEU A 209 13.82 4.29 5.73
C LEU A 209 12.49 3.57 5.71
N VAL A 210 11.72 3.71 6.80
CA VAL A 210 10.49 2.94 7.01
C VAL A 210 9.30 3.88 7.21
N GLY A 211 8.13 3.48 6.74
CA GLY A 211 6.95 4.31 6.91
C GLY A 211 5.70 3.76 6.26
N SER A 212 4.59 4.44 6.53
CA SER A 212 3.30 4.14 5.91
C SER A 212 3.13 4.92 4.61
N LYS A 213 1.93 4.88 4.03
CA LYS A 213 1.52 5.71 2.88
C LYS A 213 2.01 7.18 2.95
N ASN A 214 1.92 7.80 4.12
CA ASN A 214 1.91 9.26 4.25
C ASN A 214 2.97 9.84 5.20
N VAL A 215 3.66 8.98 5.95
CA VAL A 215 4.62 9.38 6.99
C VAL A 215 5.73 8.34 7.08
N HIS A 216 6.98 8.80 7.08
CA HIS A 216 8.17 7.96 7.15
C HIS A 216 9.17 8.46 8.20
N MET A 217 10.09 7.58 8.59
CA MET A 217 11.19 7.85 9.51
C MET A 217 12.47 7.16 9.04
N ALA A 218 13.62 7.63 9.51
CA ALA A 218 14.90 6.96 9.36
C ALA A 218 15.32 6.35 10.70
N ILE A 219 15.71 5.08 10.70
CA ILE A 219 16.16 4.33 11.89
C ILE A 219 17.35 3.42 11.54
N ARG A 220 18.21 3.09 12.49
CA ARG A 220 19.26 2.06 12.30
C ARG A 220 18.89 0.74 12.97
N ASN A 221 18.04 0.80 13.99
CA ASN A 221 17.57 -0.37 14.73
C ASN A 221 16.24 -0.04 15.43
N GLU A 222 15.69 -1.02 16.14
CA GLU A 222 14.40 -0.89 16.83
C GLU A 222 14.41 0.17 17.94
N ALA A 223 15.55 0.39 18.62
CA ALA A 223 15.65 1.39 19.69
C ALA A 223 15.55 2.83 19.17
N ASP A 224 15.76 3.07 17.88
CA ASP A 224 15.62 4.38 17.25
C ASP A 224 14.16 4.76 16.96
N ILE A 225 13.19 3.83 17.03
CA ILE A 225 11.79 4.07 16.63
C ILE A 225 11.10 5.12 17.51
N GLU A 226 11.15 4.98 18.83
CA GLU A 226 10.52 5.95 19.74
C GLU A 226 11.19 7.33 19.67
N PRO A 227 12.54 7.44 19.73
CA PRO A 227 13.21 8.71 19.50
C PRO A 227 12.82 9.37 18.17
N ALA A 228 12.78 8.60 17.07
CA ALA A 228 12.41 9.12 15.76
C ALA A 228 10.97 9.67 15.75
N CYS A 229 10.03 8.99 16.41
CA CYS A 229 8.67 9.47 16.58
C CYS A 229 8.63 10.77 17.40
N GLN A 230 9.37 10.85 18.50
CA GLN A 230 9.41 12.02 19.37
C GLN A 230 9.95 13.26 18.65
N VAL A 231 11.08 13.15 17.95
CA VAL A 231 11.67 14.29 17.21
C VAL A 231 10.82 14.71 16.00
N GLY A 232 10.08 13.76 15.42
CA GLY A 232 9.21 14.03 14.28
C GLY A 232 7.87 14.71 14.63
N VAL A 233 7.48 14.75 15.91
CA VAL A 233 6.26 15.43 16.37
C VAL A 233 6.52 16.93 16.40
N THR A 234 6.05 17.63 15.37
CA THR A 234 6.21 19.08 15.24
C THR A 234 4.99 19.88 15.73
N ILE A 235 3.87 19.21 16.01
CA ILE A 235 2.63 19.82 16.50
C ILE A 235 2.23 19.14 17.82
N PRO A 236 2.16 19.88 18.95
CA PRO A 236 1.75 19.32 20.24
C PRO A 236 0.39 18.62 20.17
N GLY A 237 0.29 17.43 20.78
CA GLY A 237 -0.93 16.63 20.80
C GLY A 237 -1.24 15.86 19.52
N SER A 238 -0.41 15.98 18.47
CA SER A 238 -0.51 15.14 17.27
C SER A 238 0.33 13.88 17.40
N ASN A 239 -0.16 12.77 16.83
CA ASN A 239 0.63 11.54 16.64
C ASN A 239 0.69 11.19 15.15
N PRO A 240 1.52 11.90 14.35
CA PRO A 240 1.60 11.66 12.91
C PRO A 240 2.18 10.27 12.59
N PHE A 241 2.91 9.65 13.54
CA PHE A 241 3.60 8.38 13.34
C PHE A 241 2.79 7.15 13.74
N ALA A 242 1.52 7.29 14.16
CA ALA A 242 0.72 6.15 14.63
C ALA A 242 0.79 4.93 13.69
N GLY A 243 0.56 5.14 12.39
CA GLY A 243 0.70 4.06 11.39
C GLY A 243 2.16 3.71 11.07
N ALA A 244 3.04 4.70 10.92
CA ALA A 244 4.45 4.49 10.57
C ALA A 244 5.24 3.72 11.65
N LYS A 245 4.85 3.86 12.91
CA LYS A 245 5.43 3.16 14.07
C LYS A 245 5.16 1.65 14.02
N ALA A 246 3.91 1.26 13.75
CA ALA A 246 3.57 -0.15 13.56
C ALA A 246 4.37 -0.77 12.40
N VAL A 247 4.50 -0.02 11.29
CA VAL A 247 5.36 -0.41 10.16
C VAL A 247 6.81 -0.59 10.58
N ALA A 248 7.38 0.36 11.32
CA ALA A 248 8.77 0.28 11.76
C ALA A 248 9.03 -0.98 12.61
N HIS A 249 8.18 -1.28 13.60
CA HIS A 249 8.31 -2.50 14.39
C HIS A 249 8.13 -3.77 13.54
N GLY A 250 7.13 -3.81 12.66
CA GLY A 250 6.88 -4.95 11.78
C GLY A 250 8.07 -5.25 10.85
N ILE A 251 8.65 -4.21 10.25
CA ILE A 251 9.82 -4.33 9.38
C ILE A 251 11.07 -4.73 10.18
N MET A 252 11.33 -4.11 11.34
CA MET A 252 12.48 -4.48 12.17
C MET A 252 12.37 -5.92 12.69
N ARG A 253 11.18 -6.36 13.10
CA ARG A 253 10.90 -7.76 13.48
C ARG A 253 11.21 -8.71 12.33
N MET A 254 10.70 -8.42 11.12
CA MET A 254 10.98 -9.22 9.93
C MET A 254 12.49 -9.29 9.67
N LEU A 255 13.19 -8.16 9.63
CA LEU A 255 14.63 -8.12 9.38
C LEU A 255 15.41 -8.90 10.44
N ASN A 256 15.05 -8.79 11.71
CA ASN A 256 15.70 -9.51 12.81
C ASN A 256 15.45 -11.02 12.79
N ALA A 257 14.35 -11.46 12.18
CA ALA A 257 14.02 -12.88 12.02
C ALA A 257 14.73 -13.54 10.83
N LEU A 258 15.28 -12.76 9.89
CA LEU A 258 16.06 -13.31 8.77
C LEU A 258 17.40 -13.86 9.27
N GLU A 259 17.88 -14.92 8.62
CA GLU A 259 19.25 -15.41 8.83
C GLU A 259 20.26 -14.28 8.60
N PRO A 260 21.33 -14.13 9.41
CA PRO A 260 22.23 -12.98 9.34
C PRO A 260 22.81 -12.71 7.93
N GLU A 261 23.19 -13.76 7.21
CA GLU A 261 23.70 -13.64 5.83
C GLU A 261 22.63 -13.20 4.84
N LYS A 262 21.41 -13.74 4.98
CA LYS A 262 20.25 -13.37 4.14
C LYS A 262 19.78 -11.96 4.41
N ARG A 263 19.79 -11.54 5.69
CA ARG A 263 19.54 -10.16 6.11
C ARG A 263 20.54 -9.21 5.46
N LEU A 264 21.84 -9.51 5.57
CA LEU A 264 22.88 -8.70 4.96
C LEU A 264 22.69 -8.61 3.45
N LEU A 265 22.44 -9.74 2.79
CA LEU A 265 22.23 -9.82 1.34
C LEU A 265 21.01 -8.99 0.89
N PHE A 266 19.91 -9.03 1.64
CA PHE A 266 18.71 -8.24 1.38
C PHE A 266 18.96 -6.72 1.56
N CYS A 267 19.61 -6.33 2.65
CA CYS A 267 19.96 -4.93 2.90
C CYS A 267 20.93 -4.39 1.85
N GLU A 268 21.93 -5.18 1.46
CA GLU A 268 22.87 -4.85 0.37
C GLU A 268 22.13 -4.67 -0.95
N PHE A 269 21.19 -5.55 -1.29
CA PHE A 269 20.39 -5.42 -2.49
C PHE A 269 19.57 -4.14 -2.51
N LEU A 270 18.84 -3.82 -1.44
CA LEU A 270 18.06 -2.58 -1.35
C LEU A 270 18.94 -1.33 -1.41
N TRP A 271 20.10 -1.36 -0.74
CA TRP A 271 21.04 -0.22 -0.77
C TRP A 271 21.66 -0.02 -2.15
N GLN A 272 22.21 -1.08 -2.77
CA GLN A 272 22.87 -0.99 -4.07
C GLN A 272 21.91 -0.65 -5.19
N THR A 273 20.65 -1.08 -5.11
CA THR A 273 19.63 -0.79 -6.14
C THR A 273 18.84 0.49 -5.86
N ARG A 274 18.90 1.01 -4.63
CA ARG A 274 18.10 2.15 -4.15
C ARG A 274 16.59 1.93 -4.23
N LEU A 275 16.13 0.70 -4.47
CA LEU A 275 14.72 0.41 -4.63
C LEU A 275 13.93 0.72 -3.37
N THR A 276 12.69 1.17 -3.56
CA THR A 276 11.69 1.16 -2.50
C THR A 276 10.95 -0.18 -2.57
N ALA A 277 11.08 -0.97 -1.51
CA ALA A 277 10.30 -2.17 -1.29
C ALA A 277 8.94 -1.79 -0.68
N SER A 278 7.84 -2.21 -1.31
CA SER A 278 6.48 -1.93 -0.87
C SER A 278 5.82 -3.20 -0.32
N PHE A 279 5.30 -3.10 0.90
CA PHE A 279 4.71 -4.19 1.67
C PHE A 279 3.27 -3.85 2.05
N GLU A 280 2.44 -4.88 2.21
CA GLU A 280 1.24 -4.79 3.04
C GLU A 280 1.59 -5.31 4.43
N LEU A 281 1.38 -4.51 5.47
CA LEU A 281 1.57 -4.93 6.86
C LEU A 281 0.26 -5.52 7.38
N LEU A 282 0.27 -6.84 7.60
CA LEU A 282 -0.84 -7.56 8.22
C LEU A 282 -0.80 -7.32 9.73
N CYS A 283 -1.78 -6.59 10.28
CA CYS A 283 -1.83 -6.18 11.68
C CYS A 283 -2.94 -6.95 12.43
N PRO A 284 -2.65 -8.02 13.18
CA PRO A 284 -3.69 -8.79 13.87
C PRO A 284 -4.44 -7.97 14.94
N GLY A 285 -3.81 -6.91 15.46
CA GLY A 285 -4.46 -5.94 16.38
C GLY A 285 -5.25 -4.82 15.68
N HIS A 286 -5.22 -4.74 14.35
CA HIS A 286 -5.93 -3.75 13.54
C HIS A 286 -6.34 -4.35 12.19
N GLN A 287 -7.44 -5.11 12.19
CA GLN A 287 -7.96 -5.85 11.05
C GLN A 287 -9.14 -5.12 10.41
N HIS A 288 -9.19 -5.10 9.08
CA HIS A 288 -10.25 -4.40 8.35
C HIS A 288 -11.44 -5.32 8.10
N VAL A 289 -11.28 -6.36 7.27
CA VAL A 289 -12.39 -7.25 6.87
C VAL A 289 -11.97 -8.72 6.88
N GLU A 290 -10.77 -9.04 6.42
CA GLU A 290 -10.27 -10.41 6.46
C GLU A 290 -9.80 -10.77 7.87
N LEU A 291 -10.12 -11.99 8.30
CA LEU A 291 -9.56 -12.54 9.52
C LEU A 291 -8.09 -12.90 9.26
N LEU A 292 -7.19 -12.18 9.90
CA LEU A 292 -5.76 -12.39 9.75
C LEU A 292 -5.29 -13.53 10.65
N ASP A 293 -4.76 -14.58 10.04
CA ASP A 293 -4.11 -15.69 10.74
C ASP A 293 -2.59 -15.46 10.81
N VAL A 294 -2.19 -14.40 11.52
CA VAL A 294 -0.78 -14.11 11.81
C VAL A 294 -0.60 -13.75 13.29
N PRO A 295 0.47 -14.24 13.95
CA PRO A 295 0.65 -14.04 15.39
C PRO A 295 1.12 -12.63 15.77
N HIS A 296 1.63 -11.85 14.82
CA HIS A 296 2.17 -10.50 15.02
C HIS A 296 2.16 -9.72 13.71
N ASP A 297 2.40 -8.40 13.79
CA ASP A 297 2.46 -7.55 12.58
C ASP A 297 3.47 -8.12 11.58
N THR A 298 2.98 -8.49 10.40
CA THR A 298 3.73 -9.28 9.41
C THR A 298 3.75 -8.54 8.06
N PRO A 299 4.90 -8.02 7.63
CA PRO A 299 5.04 -7.42 6.31
C PRO A 299 4.99 -8.48 5.21
N VAL A 300 4.20 -8.22 4.16
CA VAL A 300 4.12 -9.04 2.95
C VAL A 300 4.51 -8.19 1.75
N LEU A 301 5.65 -8.49 1.14
CA LEU A 301 6.18 -7.71 0.01
C LEU A 301 5.28 -7.89 -1.23
N PHE A 302 4.82 -6.79 -1.81
CA PHE A 302 4.06 -6.79 -3.05
C PHE A 302 4.75 -6.09 -4.22
N GLY A 303 5.91 -5.43 -4.02
CA GLY A 303 6.55 -4.80 -5.17
C GLY A 303 7.77 -3.95 -4.91
N TYR A 304 8.37 -3.49 -6.02
CA TYR A 304 9.55 -2.62 -6.05
C TYR A 304 9.36 -1.45 -7.02
N SER A 305 9.73 -0.27 -6.57
CA SER A 305 9.70 0.95 -7.37
C SER A 305 11.05 1.66 -7.36
N LEU A 306 11.37 2.30 -8.50
CA LEU A 306 12.58 3.07 -8.67
C LEU A 306 12.42 4.46 -8.04
N PRO A 307 13.44 4.97 -7.33
CA PRO A 307 13.39 6.29 -6.73
C PRO A 307 13.75 7.37 -7.75
N CYS A 308 13.02 7.47 -8.86
CA CYS A 308 13.29 8.46 -9.91
C CYS A 308 12.09 9.40 -10.15
N MET A 309 12.37 10.67 -10.42
CA MET A 309 11.33 11.64 -10.85
C MET A 309 10.97 11.44 -12.32
N GLN A 310 11.98 11.19 -13.15
CA GLN A 310 11.80 10.91 -14.56
C GLN A 310 11.54 9.43 -14.74
N SER A 311 10.48 9.10 -15.47
CA SER A 311 10.09 7.73 -15.72
C SER A 311 11.19 7.02 -16.52
N MET A 312 11.58 5.83 -16.07
CA MET A 312 12.52 4.98 -16.79
C MET A 312 11.76 4.11 -17.77
N GLU A 313 12.28 3.98 -18.99
CA GLU A 313 11.64 3.21 -20.05
C GLU A 313 11.28 1.78 -19.58
N GLY A 314 9.99 1.47 -19.65
CA GLY A 314 9.39 0.22 -19.25
C GLY A 314 9.21 0.01 -17.74
N ALA A 315 9.69 0.93 -16.89
CA ALA A 315 9.51 0.91 -15.45
C ALA A 315 8.83 2.21 -14.96
N GLU A 316 7.99 2.80 -15.79
CA GLU A 316 7.30 4.06 -15.52
C GLU A 316 6.30 3.92 -14.37
N ILE A 317 5.71 2.74 -14.19
CA ILE A 317 4.83 2.41 -13.06
C ILE A 317 5.61 1.72 -11.93
N CYS A 318 6.25 0.59 -12.26
CA CYS A 318 7.06 -0.19 -11.33
C CYS A 318 8.01 -1.12 -12.09
N VAL A 319 8.98 -1.70 -11.37
CA VAL A 319 9.82 -2.77 -11.90
C VAL A 319 8.98 -4.03 -12.07
N ASN A 320 9.21 -4.82 -13.12
CA ASN A 320 8.58 -6.13 -13.23
C ASN A 320 8.93 -6.96 -11.98
N PRO A 321 7.93 -7.40 -11.20
CA PRO A 321 8.18 -7.75 -9.81
C PRO A 321 8.78 -9.15 -9.62
N LEU A 322 8.75 -10.02 -10.63
CA LEU A 322 9.02 -11.46 -10.45
C LEU A 322 10.45 -11.75 -9.95
N VAL A 323 11.47 -11.09 -10.51
CA VAL A 323 12.85 -11.25 -10.00
C VAL A 323 13.00 -10.71 -8.58
N GLY A 324 12.30 -9.61 -8.26
CA GLY A 324 12.30 -9.03 -6.93
C GLY A 324 11.65 -9.95 -5.90
N TYR A 325 10.51 -10.56 -6.25
CA TYR A 325 9.84 -11.54 -5.39
C TYR A 325 10.73 -12.74 -5.13
N ALA A 326 11.34 -13.30 -6.17
CA ALA A 326 12.21 -14.46 -6.02
C ALA A 326 13.46 -14.14 -5.19
N PHE A 327 14.09 -12.98 -5.39
CA PHE A 327 15.22 -12.53 -4.58
C PHE A 327 14.83 -12.33 -3.11
N SER A 328 13.68 -11.70 -2.85
CA SER A 328 13.14 -11.56 -1.50
C SER A 328 12.88 -12.88 -0.81
N ARG A 329 12.23 -13.83 -1.50
CA ARG A 329 11.99 -15.19 -0.98
C ARG A 329 13.29 -15.92 -0.71
N PHE A 330 14.28 -15.80 -1.59
CA PHE A 330 15.63 -16.35 -1.38
C PHE A 330 16.30 -15.81 -0.11
N CYS A 331 15.97 -14.58 0.27
CA CYS A 331 16.41 -13.94 1.51
C CYS A 331 15.50 -14.20 2.73
N GLY A 332 14.44 -15.01 2.59
CA GLY A 332 13.49 -15.32 3.67
C GLY A 332 12.38 -14.28 3.88
N VAL A 333 12.27 -13.28 2.99
CA VAL A 333 11.20 -12.27 3.07
C VAL A 333 9.91 -12.82 2.45
N ARG A 334 8.81 -12.74 3.20
CA ARG A 334 7.47 -13.13 2.72
C ARG A 334 7.03 -12.18 1.61
N THR A 335 6.48 -12.73 0.53
CA THR A 335 5.91 -11.96 -0.57
C THR A 335 4.46 -12.35 -0.78
N VAL A 336 3.71 -11.52 -1.50
CA VAL A 336 2.38 -11.87 -1.99
C VAL A 336 2.44 -13.14 -2.83
N GLN A 337 1.35 -13.90 -2.79
CA GLN A 337 1.09 -14.95 -3.77
C GLN A 337 0.67 -14.30 -5.09
N PHE A 338 1.04 -14.92 -6.20
CA PHE A 338 0.73 -14.41 -7.52
C PHE A 338 0.57 -15.55 -8.53
N ASP A 339 -0.18 -15.25 -9.58
CA ASP A 339 -0.32 -16.06 -10.78
C ASP A 339 0.06 -15.21 -11.99
N VAL A 340 0.63 -15.83 -13.04
CA VAL A 340 0.83 -15.17 -14.33
C VAL A 340 -0.18 -15.76 -15.31
N VAL A 341 -1.05 -14.93 -15.82
CA VAL A 341 -2.18 -15.33 -16.65
C VAL A 341 -2.04 -14.73 -18.05
N PRO A 342 -2.16 -15.52 -19.13
CA PRO A 342 -2.26 -14.97 -20.48
C PRO A 342 -3.42 -13.98 -20.61
N TYR A 343 -3.19 -12.86 -21.28
CA TYR A 343 -4.25 -11.88 -21.54
C TYR A 343 -5.00 -12.25 -22.83
N THR A 344 -5.78 -13.32 -22.78
CA THR A 344 -6.67 -13.72 -23.89
C THR A 344 -8.11 -13.32 -23.57
N GLY A 345 -8.87 -12.89 -24.57
CA GLY A 345 -10.15 -12.18 -24.35
C GLY A 345 -11.18 -12.91 -23.46
N LEU A 346 -11.39 -14.22 -23.64
CA LEU A 346 -12.36 -15.00 -22.85
C LEU A 346 -11.79 -15.49 -21.52
N GLU A 347 -10.53 -15.96 -21.49
CA GLU A 347 -9.90 -16.47 -20.27
C GLU A 347 -9.76 -15.37 -19.23
N PHE A 348 -9.39 -14.15 -19.67
CA PHE A 348 -9.26 -13.02 -18.76
C PHE A 348 -10.60 -12.60 -18.16
N LYS A 349 -11.71 -12.65 -18.93
CA LYS A 349 -13.06 -12.42 -18.38
C LYS A 349 -13.41 -13.44 -17.30
N ALA A 350 -13.09 -14.72 -17.52
CA ALA A 350 -13.32 -15.77 -16.53
C ALA A 350 -12.51 -15.52 -15.25
N VAL A 351 -11.26 -15.07 -15.38
CA VAL A 351 -10.40 -14.69 -14.24
C VAL A 351 -10.99 -13.52 -13.47
N LEU A 352 -11.44 -12.46 -14.14
CA LEU A 352 -12.10 -11.34 -13.46
C LEU A 352 -13.37 -11.76 -12.72
N HIS A 353 -14.17 -12.64 -13.32
CA HIS A 353 -15.35 -13.22 -12.67
C HIS A 353 -14.97 -14.06 -11.44
N ALA A 354 -13.92 -14.88 -11.54
CA ALA A 354 -13.42 -15.67 -10.42
C ALA A 354 -12.92 -14.79 -9.27
N ILE A 355 -12.27 -13.65 -9.57
CA ILE A 355 -11.86 -12.68 -8.55
C ILE A 355 -13.09 -12.10 -7.86
N LYS A 356 -14.07 -11.60 -8.62
CA LYS A 356 -15.29 -10.97 -8.06
C LYS A 356 -16.09 -11.92 -7.15
N SER A 357 -16.13 -13.20 -7.49
CA SER A 357 -16.80 -14.27 -6.74
C SER A 357 -15.94 -14.88 -5.62
N GLY A 358 -14.71 -14.40 -5.42
CA GLY A 358 -13.84 -14.83 -4.32
C GLY A 358 -14.49 -14.65 -2.95
N TYR A 359 -14.11 -15.50 -2.01
CA TYR A 359 -14.62 -15.51 -0.63
C TYR A 359 -13.45 -15.46 0.35
N GLN A 360 -13.62 -14.74 1.47
CA GLN A 360 -12.58 -14.55 2.49
C GLN A 360 -11.26 -13.97 1.95
N THR A 361 -11.37 -13.10 0.95
CA THR A 361 -10.25 -12.32 0.43
C THR A 361 -10.77 -10.97 -0.06
N GLU A 362 -9.94 -9.94 0.05
CA GLU A 362 -10.21 -8.61 -0.46
C GLU A 362 -10.27 -8.65 -1.98
N GLY A 363 -9.39 -9.43 -2.61
CA GLY A 363 -9.38 -9.65 -4.05
C GLY A 363 -7.96 -9.74 -4.60
N LYS A 364 -7.73 -9.13 -5.77
CA LYS A 364 -6.45 -9.18 -6.47
C LYS A 364 -5.98 -7.80 -6.94
N VAL A 365 -4.67 -7.64 -7.11
CA VAL A 365 -4.09 -6.54 -7.88
C VAL A 365 -3.49 -7.13 -9.16
N ASN A 366 -4.01 -6.69 -10.30
CA ASN A 366 -3.58 -7.12 -11.62
C ASN A 366 -2.56 -6.11 -12.18
N LEU A 367 -1.38 -6.59 -12.52
CA LEU A 367 -0.37 -5.84 -13.24
C LEU A 367 -0.43 -6.28 -14.71
N TYR A 368 -0.78 -5.34 -15.59
CA TYR A 368 -0.91 -5.57 -17.03
C TYR A 368 0.47 -5.46 -17.67
N VAL A 369 0.89 -6.49 -18.39
CA VAL A 369 2.23 -6.62 -18.92
C VAL A 369 2.20 -6.69 -20.45
N ASN A 370 3.02 -5.88 -21.11
CA ASN A 370 3.15 -5.88 -22.57
C ASN A 370 4.12 -6.96 -23.08
N GLY A 371 4.25 -7.08 -24.41
CA GLY A 371 5.14 -8.07 -25.06
C GLY A 371 6.62 -7.96 -24.72
N ALA A 372 7.08 -6.83 -24.17
CA ALA A 372 8.46 -6.62 -23.71
C ALA A 372 8.65 -6.94 -22.22
N GLY A 373 7.59 -7.37 -21.52
CA GLY A 373 7.63 -7.62 -20.08
C GLY A 373 7.46 -6.37 -19.21
N ASN A 374 7.13 -5.21 -19.78
CA ASN A 374 6.90 -3.97 -19.03
C ASN A 374 5.53 -3.99 -18.37
N VAL A 375 5.46 -3.48 -17.14
CA VAL A 375 4.17 -3.24 -16.47
C VAL A 375 3.61 -1.92 -16.99
N ILE A 376 2.52 -1.99 -17.76
CA ILE A 376 1.90 -0.85 -18.43
C ILE A 376 0.64 -0.33 -17.74
N GLY A 377 0.13 -1.06 -16.75
CA GLY A 377 -1.04 -0.65 -15.98
C GLY A 377 -1.20 -1.49 -14.72
N LEU A 378 -1.82 -0.91 -13.69
CA LEU A 378 -2.18 -1.59 -12.44
C LEU A 378 -3.67 -1.39 -12.19
N GLN A 379 -4.36 -2.47 -11.85
CA GLN A 379 -5.77 -2.40 -11.47
C GLN A 379 -6.07 -3.32 -10.30
N LYS A 380 -6.80 -2.81 -9.31
CA LYS A 380 -7.33 -3.63 -8.23
C LYS A 380 -8.75 -4.09 -8.53
N TYR A 381 -9.02 -5.33 -8.17
CA TYR A 381 -10.33 -5.97 -8.27
C TYR A 381 -10.67 -6.50 -6.88
N LYS A 382 -11.82 -6.12 -6.33
CA LYS A 382 -12.23 -6.58 -5.02
C LYS A 382 -13.30 -7.66 -5.17
N THR A 383 -13.43 -8.49 -4.16
CA THR A 383 -14.53 -9.46 -4.11
C THR A 383 -15.83 -8.76 -3.70
N ALA A 384 -16.96 -9.25 -4.20
CA ALA A 384 -18.26 -8.76 -3.77
C ALA A 384 -18.48 -8.96 -2.26
N TRP A 385 -17.94 -10.06 -1.71
CA TRP A 385 -17.90 -10.34 -0.28
C TRP A 385 -17.20 -9.23 0.50
N TYR A 386 -15.97 -8.88 0.12
CA TYR A 386 -15.19 -7.87 0.82
C TYR A 386 -15.85 -6.50 0.77
N VAL A 387 -16.30 -6.08 -0.41
CA VAL A 387 -16.96 -4.78 -0.60
C VAL A 387 -18.22 -4.67 0.27
N SER A 388 -19.00 -5.75 0.34
CA SER A 388 -20.23 -5.81 1.13
C SER A 388 -19.94 -5.77 2.63
N LEU A 389 -18.98 -6.57 3.12
CA LEU A 389 -18.59 -6.56 4.53
C LEU A 389 -17.97 -5.24 4.96
N ARG A 390 -17.11 -4.62 4.12
CA ARG A 390 -16.57 -3.29 4.39
C ARG A 390 -17.69 -2.27 4.55
N ALA A 391 -18.72 -2.32 3.70
CA ALA A 391 -19.87 -1.44 3.81
C ALA A 391 -20.66 -1.65 5.12
N ILE A 392 -20.87 -2.91 5.52
CA ILE A 392 -21.52 -3.26 6.79
C ILE A 392 -20.70 -2.75 7.98
N ARG A 393 -19.38 -2.98 7.99
CA ARG A 393 -18.46 -2.47 9.01
C ARG A 393 -18.57 -0.95 9.17
N GLU A 394 -18.50 -0.19 8.06
CA GLU A 394 -18.58 1.27 8.14
C GLU A 394 -19.94 1.77 8.67
N LYS A 395 -21.03 1.03 8.40
CA LYS A 395 -22.36 1.33 8.98
C LYS A 395 -22.42 0.99 10.46
N ALA A 396 -21.83 -0.13 10.88
CA ALA A 396 -21.70 -0.47 12.30
C ALA A 396 -20.86 0.56 13.08
N LYS A 397 -19.74 1.02 12.53
CA LYS A 397 -18.94 2.12 13.10
C LYS A 397 -19.72 3.43 13.19
N SER A 398 -20.48 3.76 12.15
CA SER A 398 -21.33 4.95 12.13
C SER A 398 -22.44 4.88 13.19
N PHE A 399 -23.07 3.70 13.35
CA PHE A 399 -24.04 3.43 14.40
C PHE A 399 -23.44 3.66 15.79
N LEU A 400 -22.29 3.04 16.09
CA LEU A 400 -21.60 3.22 17.37
C LEU A 400 -21.18 4.67 17.61
N SER A 401 -20.73 5.38 16.58
CA SER A 401 -20.40 6.81 16.69
C SER A 401 -21.62 7.69 16.95
N SER A 402 -22.80 7.31 16.46
CA SER A 402 -24.05 8.02 16.77
C SER A 402 -24.50 7.78 18.21
N VAL A 403 -24.31 6.57 18.75
CA VAL A 403 -24.73 6.19 20.11
C VAL A 403 -23.71 6.64 21.17
N LEU A 404 -22.43 6.38 20.96
CA LEU A 404 -21.35 6.59 21.95
C LEU A 404 -20.54 7.87 21.71
N GLY A 405 -20.63 8.44 20.50
CA GLY A 405 -19.92 9.67 20.14
C GLY A 405 -20.68 10.93 20.57
N LYS A 406 -20.40 12.04 19.89
CA LYS A 406 -20.94 13.37 20.28
C LYS A 406 -22.45 13.51 20.14
N LYS A 407 -23.10 12.72 19.27
CA LYS A 407 -24.54 12.82 19.03
C LYS A 407 -25.38 12.20 20.15
N GLN A 408 -24.87 11.12 20.76
CA GLN A 408 -25.54 10.36 21.83
C GLN A 408 -27.01 10.03 21.55
N LEU A 409 -27.30 9.54 20.34
CA LEU A 409 -28.67 9.17 19.96
C LEU A 409 -29.14 7.95 20.77
N PRO A 410 -30.43 7.88 21.16
CA PRO A 410 -31.01 6.67 21.72
C PRO A 410 -30.78 5.48 20.78
N VAL A 411 -30.42 4.33 21.34
CA VAL A 411 -30.06 3.10 20.59
C VAL A 411 -31.12 2.73 19.56
N ALA A 412 -32.41 2.78 19.94
CA ALA A 412 -33.51 2.47 19.05
C ALA A 412 -33.57 3.39 17.81
N GLN A 413 -33.37 4.69 18.01
CA GLN A 413 -33.34 5.65 16.90
C GLN A 413 -32.12 5.44 16.00
N ALA A 414 -30.92 5.29 16.59
CA ALA A 414 -29.70 5.04 15.83
C ALA A 414 -29.78 3.74 15.01
N LEU A 415 -30.50 2.72 15.51
CA LEU A 415 -30.69 1.46 14.82
C LEU A 415 -31.56 1.63 13.55
N VAL A 416 -32.67 2.37 13.64
CA VAL A 416 -33.52 2.70 12.49
C VAL A 416 -32.72 3.46 11.42
N GLU A 417 -31.99 4.51 11.83
CA GLU A 417 -31.15 5.29 10.91
C GLU A 417 -30.06 4.43 10.23
N SER A 418 -29.45 3.51 10.98
CA SER A 418 -28.42 2.61 10.45
C SER A 418 -29.00 1.61 9.45
N HIS A 419 -30.16 1.03 9.72
CA HIS A 419 -30.86 0.11 8.81
C HIS A 419 -31.20 0.77 7.47
N ASP A 420 -31.72 1.99 7.50
CA ASP A 420 -31.99 2.74 6.27
C ASP A 420 -30.70 3.13 5.54
N GLY A 421 -29.66 3.47 6.29
CA GLY A 421 -28.31 3.71 5.76
C GLY A 421 -27.72 2.48 5.06
N ILE A 422 -27.96 1.27 5.58
CA ILE A 422 -27.56 -0.01 4.96
C ILE A 422 -28.31 -0.22 3.66
N LYS A 423 -29.65 -0.13 3.65
CA LYS A 423 -30.47 -0.26 2.43
C LYS A 423 -30.02 0.69 1.33
N LYS A 424 -29.80 1.97 1.67
CA LYS A 424 -29.33 2.99 0.71
C LYS A 424 -27.96 2.61 0.14
N ARG A 425 -27.02 2.16 0.99
CA ARG A 425 -25.68 1.77 0.54
C ARG A 425 -25.71 0.55 -0.37
N PHE A 426 -26.51 -0.47 -0.05
CA PHE A 426 -26.58 -1.68 -0.86
C PHE A 426 -27.27 -1.46 -2.21
N ARG A 427 -28.21 -0.52 -2.32
CA ARG A 427 -28.71 -0.06 -3.65
C ARG A 427 -27.62 0.58 -4.50
N ALA A 428 -26.68 1.30 -3.89
CA ALA A 428 -25.52 1.82 -4.61
C ALA A 428 -24.57 0.67 -5.00
N ILE A 429 -24.31 -0.27 -4.08
CA ILE A 429 -23.47 -1.47 -4.32
C ILE A 429 -23.97 -2.31 -5.49
N GLN A 430 -25.27 -2.54 -5.54
CA GLN A 430 -25.89 -3.27 -6.62
C GLN A 430 -25.53 -2.71 -7.99
N LYS A 431 -25.60 -1.38 -8.16
CA LYS A 431 -25.31 -0.74 -9.44
C LYS A 431 -23.85 -0.93 -9.87
N PHE A 432 -22.91 -0.78 -8.93
CA PHE A 432 -21.50 -0.80 -9.31
C PHE A 432 -20.90 -2.21 -9.42
N LEU A 433 -21.32 -3.13 -8.55
CA LEU A 433 -20.91 -4.53 -8.63
C LEU A 433 -21.81 -5.35 -9.56
N GLN A 434 -22.90 -4.80 -10.11
CA GLN A 434 -23.86 -5.53 -10.92
C GLN A 434 -24.34 -6.82 -10.22
N LEU A 435 -24.65 -6.72 -8.92
CA LEU A 435 -25.15 -7.86 -8.14
C LEU A 435 -26.63 -8.11 -8.44
N SER A 436 -27.05 -9.37 -8.32
CA SER A 436 -28.47 -9.73 -8.40
C SER A 436 -29.26 -9.11 -7.23
N ASP A 437 -30.57 -8.87 -7.43
CA ASP A 437 -31.46 -8.42 -6.36
C ASP A 437 -31.42 -9.37 -5.16
N ALA A 438 -31.34 -10.68 -5.40
CA ALA A 438 -31.27 -11.69 -4.36
C ALA A 438 -30.00 -11.54 -3.50
N SER A 439 -28.82 -11.41 -4.12
CA SER A 439 -27.55 -11.25 -3.41
C SER A 439 -27.55 -9.95 -2.58
N VAL A 440 -28.08 -8.87 -3.14
CA VAL A 440 -28.19 -7.56 -2.46
C VAL A 440 -29.12 -7.62 -1.26
N GLN A 441 -30.27 -8.28 -1.39
CA GLN A 441 -31.21 -8.48 -0.29
C GLN A 441 -30.58 -9.30 0.84
N GLN A 442 -29.84 -10.36 0.51
CA GLN A 442 -29.14 -11.19 1.49
C GLN A 442 -28.08 -10.38 2.27
N TYR A 443 -27.20 -9.64 1.58
CA TYR A 443 -26.22 -8.80 2.28
C TYR A 443 -26.87 -7.65 3.07
N CYS A 444 -27.95 -7.06 2.57
CA CYS A 444 -28.69 -6.04 3.31
C CYS A 444 -29.27 -6.61 4.62
N ALA A 445 -29.89 -7.79 4.56
CA ALA A 445 -30.42 -8.49 5.73
C ALA A 445 -29.31 -8.83 6.73
N LEU A 446 -28.17 -9.34 6.26
CA LEU A 446 -26.99 -9.59 7.10
C LEU A 446 -26.49 -8.32 7.78
N GLY A 447 -26.38 -7.21 7.05
CA GLY A 447 -25.94 -5.92 7.60
C GLY A 447 -26.88 -5.41 8.69
N GLN A 448 -28.19 -5.50 8.46
CA GLN A 448 -29.18 -5.09 9.46
C GLN A 448 -29.13 -5.99 10.69
N ALA A 449 -29.04 -7.30 10.51
CA ALA A 449 -28.91 -8.28 11.58
C ALA A 449 -27.64 -8.05 12.41
N PHE A 450 -26.51 -7.74 11.77
CA PHE A 450 -25.26 -7.47 12.46
C PHE A 450 -25.30 -6.21 13.33
N VAL A 451 -25.84 -5.09 12.81
CA VAL A 451 -26.00 -3.87 13.63
C VAL A 451 -26.98 -4.10 14.78
N THR A 452 -28.06 -4.85 14.54
CA THR A 452 -28.99 -5.27 15.60
C THR A 452 -28.28 -6.13 16.66
N TYR A 453 -27.43 -7.08 16.26
CA TYR A 453 -26.60 -7.87 17.17
C TYR A 453 -25.66 -7.01 18.01
N ILE A 454 -25.00 -6.00 17.41
CA ILE A 454 -24.19 -5.05 18.17
C ILE A 454 -25.04 -4.31 19.21
N ALA A 455 -26.23 -3.84 18.84
CA ALA A 455 -27.10 -3.09 19.74
C ALA A 455 -27.66 -3.96 20.89
N GLN A 456 -28.26 -5.09 20.54
CA GLN A 456 -29.08 -5.89 21.45
C GLN A 456 -28.29 -6.96 22.21
N VAL A 457 -27.10 -7.31 21.73
CA VAL A 457 -26.24 -8.29 22.40
C VAL A 457 -25.01 -7.59 22.95
N ARG A 458 -24.16 -7.01 22.09
CA ARG A 458 -22.86 -6.49 22.53
C ARG A 458 -23.00 -5.28 23.46
N LEU A 459 -23.76 -4.26 23.07
CA LEU A 459 -23.97 -3.07 23.90
C LEU A 459 -24.88 -3.34 25.11
N ALA A 460 -25.95 -4.10 24.93
CA ALA A 460 -26.85 -4.44 26.04
C ALA A 460 -26.12 -5.18 27.18
N ASN A 461 -25.17 -6.07 26.83
CA ASN A 461 -24.35 -6.79 27.81
C ASN A 461 -23.33 -5.90 28.54
N CYS A 462 -23.08 -4.67 28.08
CA CYS A 462 -22.22 -3.72 28.79
C CYS A 462 -22.90 -3.07 30.00
N GLY A 463 -24.24 -3.11 30.09
CA GLY A 463 -24.99 -2.28 31.05
C GLY A 463 -24.63 -0.80 30.90
N ASP A 464 -24.37 -0.11 32.01
CA ASP A 464 -23.98 1.31 32.03
C ASP A 464 -22.44 1.52 32.03
N SER A 465 -21.65 0.49 31.74
CA SER A 465 -20.18 0.57 31.78
C SER A 465 -19.59 1.24 30.54
N GLU A 466 -19.23 2.53 30.64
CA GLU A 466 -18.55 3.28 29.59
C GLU A 466 -17.26 2.60 29.09
N PRO A 467 -16.37 2.05 29.95
CA PRO A 467 -15.21 1.29 29.50
C PRO A 467 -15.58 0.09 28.63
N ALA A 468 -16.61 -0.67 29.01
CA ALA A 468 -17.05 -1.83 28.22
C ALA A 468 -17.64 -1.41 26.87
N MET A 469 -18.39 -0.31 26.81
CA MET A 469 -18.89 0.25 25.55
C MET A 469 -17.76 0.69 24.61
N LYS A 470 -16.69 1.30 25.15
CA LYS A 470 -15.50 1.65 24.38
C LYS A 470 -14.77 0.43 23.82
N VAL A 471 -14.73 -0.68 24.57
CA VAL A 471 -14.20 -1.96 24.07
C VAL A 471 -15.04 -2.45 22.89
N VAL A 472 -16.39 -2.43 22.97
CA VAL A 472 -17.24 -2.79 21.83
C VAL A 472 -16.97 -1.89 20.62
N GLN A 473 -16.79 -0.59 20.83
CA GLN A 473 -16.48 0.35 19.76
C GLN A 473 -15.12 0.06 19.10
N HIS A 474 -14.10 -0.20 19.92
CA HIS A 474 -12.78 -0.61 19.48
C HIS A 474 -12.87 -1.91 18.68
N ASP A 475 -13.50 -2.95 19.22
CA ASP A 475 -13.58 -4.26 18.55
C ASP A 475 -14.25 -4.18 17.18
N VAL A 476 -15.34 -3.41 17.03
CA VAL A 476 -15.99 -3.23 15.72
C VAL A 476 -15.13 -2.40 14.75
N THR A 477 -14.29 -1.52 15.28
CA THR A 477 -13.42 -0.67 14.47
C THR A 477 -12.17 -1.43 14.04
N ASP A 478 -11.47 -2.05 14.97
CA ASP A 478 -10.10 -2.56 14.81
C ASP A 478 -10.04 -4.10 14.78
N LEU A 479 -11.11 -4.80 15.18
CA LEU A 479 -11.19 -6.28 15.21
C LEU A 479 -12.47 -6.79 14.54
N PHE A 480 -12.96 -6.06 13.53
CA PHE A 480 -14.21 -6.38 12.83
C PHE A 480 -14.38 -7.86 12.43
N PRO A 481 -13.40 -8.54 11.79
CA PRO A 481 -13.56 -9.95 11.41
C PRO A 481 -13.82 -10.87 12.61
N VAL A 482 -13.24 -10.58 13.78
CA VAL A 482 -13.47 -11.35 15.01
C VAL A 482 -14.91 -11.17 15.50
N VAL A 483 -15.39 -9.93 15.51
CA VAL A 483 -16.79 -9.62 15.91
C VAL A 483 -17.78 -10.20 14.90
N TRP A 484 -17.45 -10.14 13.61
CA TRP A 484 -18.24 -10.71 12.52
C TRP A 484 -18.38 -12.22 12.66
N GLN A 485 -17.27 -12.93 12.90
CA GLN A 485 -17.30 -14.39 13.11
C GLN A 485 -18.15 -14.77 14.33
N ALA A 486 -18.05 -14.03 15.44
CA ALA A 486 -18.88 -14.25 16.62
C ALA A 486 -20.39 -14.03 16.32
N PHE A 487 -20.72 -13.03 15.49
CA PHE A 487 -22.09 -12.81 15.01
C PHE A 487 -22.59 -13.99 14.16
N LEU A 488 -21.81 -14.45 13.18
CA LEU A 488 -22.21 -15.58 12.34
C LEU A 488 -22.43 -16.84 13.19
N ALA A 489 -21.52 -17.13 14.12
CA ALA A 489 -21.61 -18.28 15.01
C ALA A 489 -22.83 -18.22 15.95
N SER A 490 -23.14 -17.05 16.51
CA SER A 490 -24.26 -16.89 17.46
C SER A 490 -25.64 -16.88 16.79
N THR A 491 -25.72 -16.48 15.52
CA THR A 491 -27.00 -16.36 14.80
C THR A 491 -27.24 -17.50 13.82
N GLY A 492 -26.23 -18.30 13.50
CA GLY A 492 -26.28 -19.31 12.43
C GLY A 492 -26.35 -18.68 11.02
N ALA A 493 -26.08 -17.38 10.89
CA ALA A 493 -26.07 -16.69 9.62
C ALA A 493 -24.87 -17.13 8.75
N ASN A 494 -25.00 -16.98 7.43
CA ASN A 494 -23.97 -17.32 6.45
C ASN A 494 -23.70 -16.10 5.56
N ASP A 495 -22.43 -15.72 5.41
CA ASP A 495 -21.99 -14.60 4.59
C ASP A 495 -21.41 -15.03 3.23
N ARG A 496 -21.39 -16.34 2.94
CA ARG A 496 -21.05 -16.89 1.63
C ARG A 496 -22.26 -16.81 0.71
N ILE A 497 -22.42 -15.65 0.09
CA ILE A 497 -23.51 -15.34 -0.84
C ILE A 497 -23.02 -15.49 -2.27
N ASP A 498 -23.77 -16.23 -3.09
CA ASP A 498 -23.48 -16.34 -4.52
C ASP A 498 -23.66 -14.99 -5.20
N CYS A 499 -22.59 -14.52 -5.83
CA CYS A 499 -22.52 -13.25 -6.54
C CYS A 499 -22.24 -13.46 -8.03
N SER A 500 -22.34 -14.70 -8.53
CA SER A 500 -22.32 -14.97 -9.96
C SER A 500 -23.57 -14.39 -10.61
N SER A 501 -23.37 -13.69 -11.74
CA SER A 501 -24.39 -12.99 -12.50
C SER A 501 -24.46 -13.51 -13.92
#